data_AF-A0A1D6Q0A4-F1
#
_entry.id   AF-A0A1D6Q0A4-F1
#
_cell.length_a   1.000
_cell.length_b   1.000
_cell.length_c   1.000
_cell.angle_alpha   90.00
_cell.angle_beta   90.00
_cell.angle_gamma   90.00
#
_symmetry.space_group_name_H-M   'P 1'
#
loop_
_entity.id
_entity.type
_entity.pdbx_description
1 polymer ?
#
loop_
_entity_poly.entity_id
_entity_poly.type
_entity_poly.pdbx_seq_one_letter_code
_entity_poly.pdbx_strand_id
1 'polypeptide(L)'
;MEAVERSSHGAPSRVLEGYLMATLFYEPSTRTRLSFEAAMRRLGGEVLTTENAREFSSAAKGETLEDTIRTVEGYSDIIVLRHFESGAARRAAYTANIPVINAGDGPGQHPTQALLDVYTIKREIGTLDGIKLGLVGDLANGRTVRSLAYLIAKYQNIKIYFVSPDVVKMKDDIKDYLNSQGVEWEECSDLLEVASKCDVIYQTRIQKERFGERIDLYKAARGKYIVDKKVLDVLPKHAVIMHPLPRLDEVRNCHYQ
;
A
#
# COMPACT_ATOMS: atom_id res chain seq x y z
N MET A 1 -17.59 -6.19 -7.13
CA MET A 1 -16.73 -4.99 -7.18
C MET A 1 -17.05 -4.13 -8.39
N GLU A 2 -17.03 -4.65 -9.63
CA GLU A 2 -17.47 -3.88 -10.82
C GLU A 2 -18.91 -3.34 -10.72
N ALA A 3 -19.85 -4.10 -10.14
CA ALA A 3 -21.22 -3.64 -9.93
C ALA A 3 -21.32 -2.42 -8.99
N VAL A 4 -20.41 -2.28 -8.02
CA VAL A 4 -20.35 -1.15 -7.07
C VAL A 4 -19.69 0.07 -7.72
N GLU A 5 -18.75 -0.14 -8.65
CA GLU A 5 -18.13 0.95 -9.43
C GLU A 5 -19.09 1.47 -10.53
N ARG A 6 -19.82 0.58 -11.20
CA ARG A 6 -20.86 0.93 -12.18
C ARG A 6 -22.11 1.54 -11.54
N SER A 7 -22.39 1.27 -10.27
CA SER A 7 -23.47 1.92 -9.51
C SER A 7 -23.15 3.35 -9.09
N SER A 8 -22.03 3.94 -9.54
CA SER A 8 -21.82 5.39 -9.46
C SER A 8 -22.93 6.22 -10.15
N HIS A 9 -23.80 5.57 -10.92
CA HIS A 9 -25.01 6.14 -11.53
C HIS A 9 -26.32 5.47 -11.05
N GLY A 10 -26.30 4.65 -9.99
CA GLY A 10 -27.45 3.95 -9.42
C GLY A 10 -27.85 4.48 -8.04
N ALA A 11 -29.00 4.04 -7.53
CA ALA A 11 -29.46 4.38 -6.17
C ALA A 11 -28.39 4.00 -5.12
N PRO A 12 -28.23 4.78 -4.03
CA PRO A 12 -27.23 4.52 -3.00
C PRO A 12 -27.39 3.11 -2.41
N SER A 13 -26.28 2.40 -2.28
CA SER A 13 -26.25 1.06 -1.68
C SER A 13 -26.55 1.14 -0.19
N ARG A 14 -27.29 0.15 0.33
CA ARG A 14 -27.65 0.02 1.76
C ARG A 14 -27.24 -1.31 2.36
N VAL A 15 -26.29 -2.01 1.72
CA VAL A 15 -25.86 -3.36 2.14
C VAL A 15 -25.27 -3.36 3.55
N LEU A 16 -24.74 -2.23 4.02
CA LEU A 16 -24.18 -2.06 5.36
C LEU A 16 -25.03 -1.13 6.25
N GLU A 17 -26.32 -0.93 5.93
CA GLU A 17 -27.23 -0.18 6.81
C GLU A 17 -27.31 -0.85 8.19
N GLY A 18 -27.15 -0.04 9.25
CA GLY A 18 -27.10 -0.52 10.64
C GLY A 18 -25.73 -1.01 11.12
N TYR A 19 -24.71 -1.08 10.25
CA TYR A 19 -23.34 -1.43 10.65
C TYR A 19 -22.50 -0.19 10.92
N LEU A 20 -21.62 -0.28 11.92
CA LEU A 20 -20.74 0.78 12.37
C LEU A 20 -19.26 0.38 12.25
N MET A 21 -18.49 1.15 11.49
CA MET A 21 -17.04 0.94 11.34
C MET A 21 -16.26 1.91 12.22
N ALA A 22 -15.38 1.38 13.08
CA ALA A 22 -14.41 2.18 13.80
C ALA A 22 -13.13 2.38 12.96
N THR A 23 -12.65 3.62 12.85
CA THR A 23 -11.37 3.94 12.21
C THR A 23 -10.38 4.47 13.26
N LEU A 24 -9.36 3.66 13.56
CA LEU A 24 -8.31 3.95 14.53
C LEU A 24 -6.99 4.25 13.82
N PHE A 25 -6.61 5.53 13.75
CA PHE A 25 -5.41 5.97 13.03
C PHE A 25 -4.41 6.61 14.01
N TYR A 26 -3.36 5.86 14.37
CA TYR A 26 -2.26 6.30 15.23
C TYR A 26 -1.11 6.96 14.44
N GLU A 27 -1.16 6.91 13.11
CA GLU A 27 -0.29 7.66 12.20
C GLU A 27 -1.14 8.43 11.18
N PRO A 28 -0.73 9.65 10.79
CA PRO A 28 -1.46 10.43 9.79
C PRO A 28 -1.68 9.67 8.47
N SER A 29 -2.90 9.75 7.94
CA SER A 29 -3.24 9.23 6.61
C SER A 29 -4.49 9.88 6.05
N THR A 30 -4.34 10.64 4.97
CA THR A 30 -5.49 11.25 4.27
C THR A 30 -6.20 10.24 3.38
N ARG A 31 -5.47 9.63 2.42
CA ARG A 31 -6.09 8.77 1.40
C ARG A 31 -6.73 7.52 2.01
N THR A 32 -5.98 6.77 2.82
CA THR A 32 -6.46 5.51 3.37
C THR A 32 -7.68 5.72 4.26
N ARG A 33 -7.64 6.70 5.17
CA ARG A 33 -8.75 6.97 6.08
C ARG A 33 -9.99 7.39 5.29
N LEU A 34 -9.87 8.45 4.49
CA LEU A 34 -11.01 8.98 3.74
C LEU A 34 -11.58 7.96 2.75
N SER A 35 -10.75 7.10 2.14
CA SER A 35 -11.25 6.05 1.25
C SER A 35 -12.07 4.99 1.98
N PHE A 36 -11.65 4.58 3.18
CA PHE A 36 -12.42 3.64 3.99
C PHE A 36 -13.73 4.26 4.46
N GLU A 37 -13.68 5.46 5.05
CA GLU A 37 -14.87 6.15 5.54
C GLU A 37 -15.88 6.41 4.41
N ALA A 38 -15.40 6.85 3.24
CA ALA A 38 -16.25 7.03 2.08
C ALA A 38 -16.86 5.71 1.58
N ALA A 39 -16.09 4.62 1.58
CA ALA A 39 -16.59 3.30 1.18
C ALA A 39 -17.71 2.81 2.11
N MET A 40 -17.51 2.92 3.44
CA MET A 40 -18.53 2.53 4.43
C MET A 40 -19.82 3.33 4.23
N ARG A 41 -19.71 4.66 4.12
CA ARG A 41 -20.87 5.56 3.91
C ARG A 41 -21.58 5.29 2.59
N ARG A 42 -20.84 5.02 1.50
CA ARG A 42 -21.41 4.67 0.19
C ARG A 42 -22.18 3.35 0.20
N LEU A 43 -21.89 2.47 1.16
CA LEU A 43 -22.58 1.20 1.35
C LEU A 43 -23.74 1.31 2.38
N GLY A 44 -24.02 2.50 2.88
CA GLY A 44 -25.11 2.79 3.82
C GLY A 44 -24.73 2.65 5.30
N GLY A 45 -23.47 2.36 5.60
CA GLY A 45 -22.97 2.21 6.96
C GLY A 45 -22.52 3.52 7.60
N GLU A 46 -22.25 3.45 8.90
CA GLU A 46 -21.80 4.57 9.72
C GLU A 46 -20.34 4.43 10.12
N VAL A 47 -19.73 5.54 10.58
CA VAL A 47 -18.31 5.59 10.95
C VAL A 47 -18.14 6.23 12.32
N LEU A 48 -17.45 5.53 13.23
CA LEU A 48 -16.83 6.12 14.42
C LEU A 48 -15.37 6.40 14.13
N THR A 49 -14.96 7.67 14.18
CA THR A 49 -13.60 8.07 13.84
C THR A 49 -12.89 8.66 15.04
N THR A 50 -11.63 8.26 15.23
CA THR A 50 -10.70 8.91 16.14
C THR A 50 -9.43 9.23 15.36
N GLU A 51 -9.25 10.50 15.02
CA GLU A 51 -7.97 10.98 14.49
C GLU A 51 -6.98 11.16 15.63
N ASN A 52 -5.69 10.88 15.35
CA ASN A 52 -4.61 10.99 16.32
C ASN A 52 -4.98 10.28 17.63
N ALA A 53 -5.38 9.00 17.55
CA ALA A 53 -5.73 8.21 18.74
C ALA A 53 -4.63 8.27 19.82
N ARG A 54 -3.36 8.41 19.42
CA ARG A 54 -2.23 8.63 20.33
C ARG A 54 -2.36 9.91 21.19
N GLU A 55 -2.91 10.99 20.65
CA GLU A 55 -3.01 12.30 21.30
C GLU A 55 -4.39 12.54 21.94
N PHE A 56 -5.46 12.00 21.35
CA PHE A 56 -6.84 12.28 21.78
C PHE A 56 -7.56 11.09 22.43
N SER A 57 -7.00 9.87 22.39
CA SER A 57 -7.59 8.71 23.08
C SER A 57 -6.93 8.45 24.44
N SER A 58 -7.51 7.53 25.20
CA SER A 58 -6.94 6.96 26.43
C SER A 58 -5.51 6.43 26.26
N ALA A 59 -5.02 6.22 25.04
CA ALA A 59 -3.61 5.95 24.75
C ALA A 59 -2.68 7.08 25.25
N ALA A 60 -3.12 8.35 25.22
CA ALA A 60 -2.40 9.47 25.82
C ALA A 60 -2.29 9.37 27.35
N LYS A 61 -3.16 8.56 27.97
CA LYS A 61 -3.18 8.24 29.41
C LYS A 61 -2.49 6.91 29.73
N GLY A 62 -1.82 6.28 28.76
CA GLY A 62 -1.08 5.03 28.94
C GLY A 62 -1.89 3.74 28.74
N GLU A 63 -3.09 3.82 28.15
CA GLU A 63 -3.87 2.62 27.80
C GLU A 63 -3.15 1.78 26.74
N THR A 64 -3.20 0.46 26.89
CA THR A 64 -2.62 -0.47 25.91
C THR A 64 -3.45 -0.51 24.63
N LEU A 65 -2.84 -0.87 23.50
CA LEU A 65 -3.58 -1.06 22.25
C LEU A 65 -4.70 -2.09 22.44
N GLU A 66 -4.41 -3.18 23.15
CA GLU A 66 -5.35 -4.26 23.43
C GLU A 66 -6.57 -3.79 24.23
N ASP A 67 -6.39 -2.95 25.25
CA ASP A 67 -7.50 -2.39 26.04
C ASP A 67 -8.34 -1.40 25.22
N THR A 68 -7.69 -0.57 24.39
CA THR A 68 -8.42 0.28 23.43
C THR A 68 -9.25 -0.57 22.47
N ILE A 69 -8.70 -1.67 21.94
CA ILE A 69 -9.42 -2.56 21.01
C ILE A 69 -10.63 -3.21 21.68
N ARG A 70 -10.50 -3.72 22.91
CA ARG A 70 -11.63 -4.29 23.71
C ARG A 70 -12.73 -3.28 23.95
N THR A 71 -12.37 -2.02 24.13
CA THR A 71 -13.33 -0.95 24.34
C THR A 71 -14.06 -0.61 23.02
N VAL A 72 -13.30 -0.45 21.94
CA VAL A 72 -13.84 -0.04 20.62
C VAL A 72 -14.69 -1.13 19.99
N GLU A 73 -14.37 -2.42 20.19
CA GLU A 73 -15.20 -3.51 19.67
C GLU A 73 -16.59 -3.56 20.30
N GLY A 74 -16.75 -3.07 21.53
CA GLY A 74 -18.06 -2.97 22.18
C GLY A 74 -18.99 -1.94 21.51
N TYR A 75 -18.44 -1.06 20.67
CA TYR A 75 -19.21 -0.02 19.97
C TYR A 75 -19.35 -0.26 18.48
N SER A 76 -18.52 -1.11 17.86
CA SER A 76 -18.41 -1.19 16.40
C SER A 76 -18.47 -2.63 15.89
N ASP A 77 -18.85 -2.81 14.63
CA ASP A 77 -18.93 -4.12 13.99
C ASP A 77 -17.64 -4.49 13.25
N ILE A 78 -16.79 -3.50 12.96
CA ILE A 78 -15.52 -3.68 12.27
C ILE A 78 -14.54 -2.56 12.61
N ILE A 79 -13.26 -2.92 12.78
CA ILE A 79 -12.18 -1.96 13.06
C ILE A 79 -11.26 -1.86 11.85
N VAL A 80 -10.96 -0.63 11.43
CA VAL A 80 -9.87 -0.31 10.51
C VAL A 80 -8.76 0.33 11.32
N LEU A 81 -7.60 -0.34 11.39
CA LEU A 81 -6.47 0.08 12.22
C LEU A 81 -5.25 0.46 11.38
N ARG A 82 -4.71 1.64 11.63
CA ARG A 82 -3.38 2.06 11.16
C ARG A 82 -2.50 2.42 12.36
N HIS A 83 -1.31 1.82 12.42
CA HIS A 83 -0.42 1.93 13.57
C HIS A 83 1.05 2.05 13.16
N PHE A 84 1.88 2.70 13.99
CA PHE A 84 3.31 2.91 13.71
C PHE A 84 4.18 1.67 13.96
N GLU A 85 3.71 0.75 14.78
CA GLU A 85 4.39 -0.53 15.08
C GLU A 85 4.00 -1.62 14.09
N SER A 86 5.00 -2.35 13.61
CA SER A 86 4.79 -3.58 12.84
C SER A 86 4.13 -4.64 13.72
N GLY A 87 3.12 -5.34 13.18
CA GLY A 87 2.39 -6.40 13.89
C GLY A 87 1.25 -5.90 14.78
N ALA A 88 1.06 -4.58 14.95
CA ALA A 88 -0.02 -4.02 15.75
C ALA A 88 -1.41 -4.46 15.25
N ALA A 89 -1.63 -4.49 13.92
CA ALA A 89 -2.88 -4.97 13.35
C ALA A 89 -3.15 -6.45 13.68
N ARG A 90 -2.09 -7.27 13.75
CA ARG A 90 -2.20 -8.68 14.15
C ARG A 90 -2.52 -8.81 15.64
N ARG A 91 -1.88 -8.03 16.52
CA ARG A 91 -2.19 -7.99 17.96
C ARG A 91 -3.64 -7.57 18.21
N ALA A 92 -4.10 -6.54 17.51
CA ALA A 92 -5.49 -6.09 17.54
C ALA A 92 -6.45 -7.20 17.08
N ALA A 93 -6.16 -7.86 15.96
CA ALA A 93 -6.97 -8.97 15.45
C ALA A 93 -7.03 -10.18 16.38
N TYR A 94 -5.97 -10.47 17.16
CA TYR A 94 -6.00 -11.51 18.19
C TYR A 94 -6.78 -11.12 19.44
N THR A 95 -6.96 -9.82 19.68
CA THR A 95 -7.65 -9.30 20.85
C THR A 95 -9.14 -9.11 20.60
N ALA A 96 -9.49 -8.67 19.40
CA ALA A 96 -10.86 -8.39 19.00
C ALA A 96 -11.64 -9.68 18.67
N ASN A 97 -12.93 -9.67 19.00
CA ASN A 97 -13.95 -10.63 18.60
C ASN A 97 -14.67 -10.23 17.29
N ILE A 98 -14.37 -9.03 16.78
CA ILE A 98 -14.87 -8.50 15.51
C ILE A 98 -13.74 -8.40 14.46
N PRO A 99 -14.07 -8.30 13.16
CA PRO A 99 -13.05 -8.16 12.12
C PRO A 99 -12.17 -6.92 12.28
N VAL A 100 -10.87 -7.09 12.04
CA VAL A 100 -9.88 -6.00 12.04
C VAL A 100 -9.20 -5.93 10.67
N ILE A 101 -9.26 -4.77 10.02
CA ILE A 101 -8.59 -4.48 8.75
C ILE A 101 -7.30 -3.69 9.02
N ASN A 102 -6.17 -4.21 8.53
CA ASN A 102 -4.89 -3.52 8.54
C ASN A 102 -4.85 -2.41 7.46
N ALA A 103 -4.89 -1.15 7.88
CA ALA A 103 -4.72 0.04 7.04
C ALA A 103 -3.26 0.57 7.01
N GLY A 104 -2.32 -0.24 7.51
CA GLY A 104 -0.89 0.01 7.56
C GLY A 104 -0.32 -0.18 8.97
N ASP A 105 0.66 -1.06 9.14
CA ASP A 105 1.33 -1.31 10.43
C ASP A 105 2.85 -1.10 10.33
N GLY A 106 3.31 0.11 10.66
CA GLY A 106 4.72 0.47 10.63
C GLY A 106 5.38 0.20 9.26
N PRO A 107 6.60 -0.37 9.22
CA PRO A 107 7.25 -0.87 7.99
C PRO A 107 6.78 -2.28 7.57
N GLY A 108 5.71 -2.81 8.18
CA GLY A 108 5.14 -4.13 7.93
C GLY A 108 4.36 -4.19 6.60
N GLN A 109 3.04 -4.26 6.69
CA GLN A 109 2.14 -4.52 5.56
C GLN A 109 1.13 -3.38 5.35
N HIS A 110 0.58 -3.31 4.14
CA HIS A 110 -0.55 -2.46 3.75
C HIS A 110 -1.45 -3.22 2.77
N PRO A 111 -2.21 -4.24 3.24
CA PRO A 111 -2.90 -5.18 2.36
C PRO A 111 -3.94 -4.52 1.47
N THR A 112 -4.68 -3.52 1.95
CA THR A 112 -5.70 -2.85 1.13
C THR A 112 -5.13 -1.95 0.04
N GLN A 113 -3.90 -1.44 0.22
CA GLN A 113 -3.19 -0.78 -0.86
C GLN A 113 -2.80 -1.79 -1.93
N ALA A 114 -2.25 -2.96 -1.53
CA ALA A 114 -1.93 -4.01 -2.49
C ALA A 114 -3.17 -4.53 -3.24
N LEU A 115 -4.31 -4.65 -2.58
CA LEU A 115 -5.58 -5.01 -3.23
C LEU A 115 -6.00 -3.96 -4.28
N LEU A 116 -5.90 -2.67 -3.95
CA LEU A 116 -6.16 -1.58 -4.90
C LEU A 116 -5.16 -1.60 -6.07
N ASP A 117 -3.89 -1.89 -5.78
CA ASP A 117 -2.84 -1.93 -6.80
C ASP A 117 -3.11 -3.09 -7.77
N VAL A 118 -3.35 -4.30 -7.26
CA VAL A 118 -3.71 -5.46 -8.09
C VAL A 118 -5.02 -5.24 -8.85
N TYR A 119 -6.01 -4.58 -8.24
CA TYR A 119 -7.23 -4.18 -8.95
C TYR A 119 -6.93 -3.28 -10.14
N THR A 120 -6.08 -2.28 -9.94
CA THR A 120 -5.68 -1.33 -10.98
C THR A 120 -4.89 -2.02 -12.09
N ILE A 121 -3.93 -2.87 -11.74
CA ILE A 121 -3.17 -3.68 -12.71
C ILE A 121 -4.12 -4.51 -13.55
N LYS A 122 -5.04 -5.26 -12.92
CA LYS A 122 -6.00 -6.10 -13.66
C LYS A 122 -6.87 -5.27 -14.61
N ARG A 123 -7.30 -4.09 -14.18
CA ARG A 123 -8.15 -3.20 -14.97
C ARG A 123 -7.41 -2.63 -16.18
N GLU A 124 -6.18 -2.18 -15.99
CA GLU A 124 -5.41 -1.52 -17.06
C GLU A 124 -4.73 -2.52 -18.00
N ILE A 125 -4.22 -3.63 -17.47
CA ILE A 125 -3.52 -4.67 -18.25
C ILE A 125 -4.47 -5.77 -18.76
N GLY A 126 -5.62 -5.96 -18.10
CA GLY A 126 -6.63 -6.96 -18.47
C GLY A 126 -6.39 -8.35 -17.88
N THR A 127 -5.17 -8.65 -17.41
CA THR A 127 -4.79 -9.91 -16.74
C THR A 127 -3.98 -9.62 -15.48
N LEU A 128 -3.77 -10.66 -14.67
CA LEU A 128 -2.80 -10.65 -13.57
C LEU A 128 -1.72 -11.73 -13.72
N ASP A 129 -1.96 -12.75 -14.54
CA ASP A 129 -0.97 -13.78 -14.86
C ASP A 129 -0.04 -13.31 -15.99
N GLY A 130 1.22 -13.73 -15.95
CA GLY A 130 2.22 -13.44 -16.99
C GLY A 130 2.84 -12.04 -16.92
N ILE A 131 2.57 -11.27 -15.86
CA ILE A 131 2.99 -9.88 -15.75
C ILE A 131 4.47 -9.76 -15.37
N LYS A 132 5.15 -8.82 -16.04
CA LYS A 132 6.47 -8.30 -15.71
C LYS A 132 6.34 -7.00 -14.94
N LEU A 133 6.71 -7.02 -13.65
CA LEU A 133 6.52 -5.93 -12.71
C LEU A 133 7.86 -5.33 -12.27
N GLY A 134 8.10 -4.05 -12.58
CA GLY A 134 9.22 -3.29 -12.05
C GLY A 134 8.84 -2.57 -10.75
N LEU A 135 9.45 -2.94 -9.63
CA LEU A 135 9.30 -2.22 -8.35
C LEU A 135 10.50 -1.28 -8.17
N VAL A 136 10.23 0.02 -8.11
CA VAL A 136 11.27 1.06 -8.20
C VAL A 136 11.27 1.97 -6.98
N GLY A 137 12.45 2.27 -6.42
CA GLY A 137 12.65 3.26 -5.36
C GLY A 137 13.05 2.66 -4.01
N ASP A 138 12.32 2.97 -2.94
CA ASP A 138 12.60 2.53 -1.57
C ASP A 138 11.88 1.22 -1.26
N LEU A 139 12.56 0.11 -1.53
CA LEU A 139 12.03 -1.24 -1.37
C LEU A 139 12.20 -1.77 0.06
N ALA A 140 13.20 -1.28 0.79
CA ALA A 140 13.46 -1.66 2.18
C ALA A 140 12.35 -1.19 3.14
N ASN A 141 11.84 0.02 2.92
CA ASN A 141 10.88 0.67 3.82
C ASN A 141 9.47 0.79 3.23
N GLY A 142 9.30 0.55 1.93
CA GLY A 142 8.01 0.62 1.25
C GLY A 142 7.07 -0.51 1.63
N ARG A 143 6.22 -0.33 2.66
CA ARG A 143 5.19 -1.32 3.02
C ARG A 143 4.25 -1.67 1.87
N THR A 144 4.00 -0.73 0.95
CA THR A 144 3.11 -0.94 -0.21
C THR A 144 3.72 -1.90 -1.22
N VAL A 145 4.99 -1.69 -1.61
CA VAL A 145 5.71 -2.60 -2.52
C VAL A 145 5.90 -3.99 -1.93
N ARG A 146 6.11 -4.07 -0.61
CA ARG A 146 6.21 -5.35 0.10
C ARG A 146 4.90 -6.12 0.03
N SER A 147 3.76 -5.46 0.32
CA SER A 147 2.44 -6.09 0.19
C SER A 147 2.08 -6.43 -1.26
N LEU A 148 2.46 -5.58 -2.23
CA LEU A 148 2.24 -5.85 -3.64
C LEU A 148 3.04 -7.07 -4.11
N ALA A 149 4.33 -7.17 -3.75
CA ALA A 149 5.17 -8.33 -4.06
C ALA A 149 4.57 -9.63 -3.48
N TYR A 150 4.09 -9.58 -2.22
CA TYR A 150 3.40 -10.71 -1.60
C TYR A 150 2.12 -11.12 -2.35
N LEU A 151 1.30 -10.15 -2.75
CA LEU A 151 0.00 -10.43 -3.33
C LEU A 151 0.11 -10.85 -4.80
N ILE A 152 0.97 -10.20 -5.58
CA ILE A 152 1.16 -10.51 -6.99
C ILE A 152 1.79 -11.91 -7.18
N ALA A 153 2.60 -12.37 -6.23
CA ALA A 153 3.18 -13.72 -6.23
C ALA A 153 2.15 -14.86 -6.18
N LYS A 154 0.87 -14.57 -5.94
CA LYS A 154 -0.22 -15.56 -5.98
C LYS A 154 -0.70 -15.86 -7.41
N TYR A 155 -0.28 -15.06 -8.39
CA TYR A 155 -0.63 -15.23 -9.80
C TYR A 155 0.48 -16.00 -10.53
N GLN A 156 0.15 -16.54 -11.70
CA GLN A 156 1.02 -17.43 -12.46
C GLN A 156 2.00 -16.65 -13.33
N ASN A 157 3.20 -17.21 -13.53
CA ASN A 157 4.20 -16.72 -14.48
C ASN A 157 4.59 -15.24 -14.29
N ILE A 158 4.68 -14.81 -13.03
CA ILE A 158 5.11 -13.44 -12.68
C ILE A 158 6.62 -13.33 -12.74
N LYS A 159 7.12 -12.20 -13.27
CA LYS A 159 8.51 -11.79 -13.12
C LYS A 159 8.62 -10.42 -12.47
N ILE A 160 9.43 -10.30 -11.41
CA ILE A 160 9.62 -9.05 -10.67
C ILE A 160 11.04 -8.51 -10.87
N TYR A 161 11.16 -7.23 -11.21
CA TYR A 161 12.43 -6.51 -11.27
C TYR A 161 12.52 -5.54 -10.09
N PHE A 162 13.54 -5.67 -9.26
CA PHE A 162 13.80 -4.74 -8.17
C PHE A 162 14.81 -3.68 -8.59
N VAL A 163 14.38 -2.43 -8.68
CA VAL A 163 15.23 -1.29 -9.04
C VAL A 163 15.31 -0.33 -7.86
N SER A 164 16.43 -0.35 -7.13
CA SER A 164 16.57 0.43 -5.90
C SER A 164 17.99 0.91 -5.64
N PRO A 165 18.18 2.01 -4.89
CA PRO A 165 19.48 2.36 -4.36
C PRO A 165 19.93 1.31 -3.34
N ASP A 166 21.24 1.06 -3.22
CA ASP A 166 21.76 -0.02 -2.37
C ASP A 166 21.33 0.09 -0.90
N VAL A 167 21.16 1.32 -0.42
CA VAL A 167 20.73 1.64 0.95
C VAL A 167 19.28 1.27 1.26
N VAL A 168 18.46 0.96 0.25
CA VAL A 168 17.02 0.67 0.38
C VAL A 168 16.57 -0.51 -0.47
N LYS A 169 17.43 -1.53 -0.62
CA LYS A 169 17.10 -2.78 -1.32
C LYS A 169 15.96 -3.56 -0.69
N MET A 170 15.28 -4.37 -1.50
CA MET A 170 14.29 -5.31 -0.99
C MET A 170 14.97 -6.27 0.00
N LYS A 171 14.34 -6.46 1.16
CA LYS A 171 14.85 -7.33 2.21
C LYS A 171 14.64 -8.80 1.87
N ASP A 172 15.46 -9.66 2.47
CA ASP A 172 15.49 -11.10 2.17
C ASP A 172 14.18 -11.80 2.50
N ASP A 173 13.43 -11.31 3.49
CA ASP A 173 12.13 -11.90 3.84
C ASP A 173 11.13 -11.94 2.68
N ILE A 174 11.16 -10.94 1.79
CA ILE A 174 10.35 -10.94 0.56
C ILE A 174 10.99 -11.82 -0.50
N LYS A 175 12.30 -11.77 -0.68
CA LYS A 175 13.02 -12.56 -1.68
C LYS A 175 12.86 -14.07 -1.43
N ASP A 176 13.00 -14.48 -0.18
CA ASP A 176 12.81 -15.86 0.28
C ASP A 176 11.36 -16.30 0.09
N TYR A 177 10.40 -15.41 0.36
CA TYR A 177 9.00 -15.69 0.05
C TYR A 177 8.79 -15.92 -1.45
N LEU A 178 9.30 -15.03 -2.31
CA LEU A 178 9.18 -15.18 -3.76
C LEU A 178 9.83 -16.47 -4.27
N ASN A 179 11.01 -16.82 -3.75
CA ASN A 179 11.67 -18.10 -4.01
C ASN A 179 10.78 -19.29 -3.63
N SER A 180 10.16 -19.26 -2.44
CA SER A 180 9.25 -20.31 -1.97
C SER A 180 7.95 -20.41 -2.78
N GLN A 181 7.61 -19.38 -3.57
CA GLN A 181 6.46 -19.37 -4.49
C GLN A 181 6.88 -19.67 -5.93
N GLY A 182 8.18 -19.85 -6.21
CA GLY A 182 8.69 -20.07 -7.57
C GLY A 182 8.56 -18.85 -8.48
N VAL A 183 8.48 -17.65 -7.93
CA VAL A 183 8.40 -16.40 -8.71
C VAL A 183 9.79 -15.98 -9.16
N GLU A 184 9.95 -15.69 -10.45
CA GLU A 184 11.20 -15.15 -10.97
C GLU A 184 11.41 -13.71 -10.52
N TRP A 185 12.60 -13.40 -10.02
CA TRP A 185 12.96 -12.02 -9.70
C TRP A 185 14.45 -11.74 -9.93
N GLU A 186 14.78 -10.47 -10.19
CA GLU A 186 16.17 -10.00 -10.32
C GLU A 186 16.33 -8.59 -9.74
N GLU A 187 17.52 -8.29 -9.20
CA GLU A 187 17.91 -6.93 -8.82
C GLU A 187 18.60 -6.24 -9.99
N CYS A 188 18.13 -5.05 -10.36
CA CYS A 188 18.66 -4.28 -11.48
C CYS A 188 19.04 -2.87 -11.04
N SER A 189 20.04 -2.30 -11.71
CA SER A 189 20.49 -0.92 -11.51
C SER A 189 20.12 0.02 -12.66
N ASP A 190 19.67 -0.51 -13.80
CA ASP A 190 19.23 0.28 -14.96
C ASP A 190 17.71 0.32 -15.05
N LEU A 191 17.12 1.49 -14.76
CA LEU A 191 15.69 1.71 -14.86
C LEU A 191 15.18 1.67 -16.30
N LEU A 192 15.95 2.16 -17.27
CA LEU A 192 15.52 2.20 -18.67
C LEU A 192 15.45 0.79 -19.26
N GLU A 193 16.44 -0.04 -18.92
CA GLU A 193 16.44 -1.45 -19.32
C GLU A 193 15.21 -2.19 -18.76
N VAL A 194 14.93 -2.03 -17.46
CA VAL A 194 13.77 -2.65 -16.82
C VAL A 194 12.46 -2.12 -17.40
N ALA A 195 12.36 -0.80 -17.59
CA ALA A 195 11.18 -0.15 -18.16
C ALA A 195 10.81 -0.69 -19.55
N SER A 196 11.80 -1.00 -20.39
CA SER A 196 11.57 -1.57 -21.71
C SER A 196 10.97 -2.98 -21.73
N LYS A 197 10.99 -3.68 -20.59
CA LYS A 197 10.56 -5.07 -20.45
C LYS A 197 9.27 -5.23 -19.63
N CYS A 198 8.89 -4.22 -18.85
CA CYS A 198 7.82 -4.34 -17.86
C CYS A 198 6.45 -3.93 -18.41
N ASP A 199 5.41 -4.62 -17.96
CA ASP A 199 4.02 -4.23 -18.17
C ASP A 199 3.57 -3.21 -17.11
N VAL A 200 4.21 -3.21 -15.95
CA VAL A 200 3.91 -2.28 -14.85
C VAL A 200 5.20 -1.76 -14.24
N ILE A 201 5.34 -0.44 -14.16
CA ILE A 201 6.36 0.23 -13.33
C ILE A 201 5.68 0.81 -12.10
N TYR A 202 5.93 0.20 -10.94
CA TYR A 202 5.44 0.66 -9.65
C TYR A 202 6.52 1.46 -8.94
N GLN A 203 6.43 2.79 -9.05
CA GLN A 203 7.38 3.73 -8.48
C GLN A 203 7.03 4.03 -7.02
N THR A 204 8.06 4.19 -6.18
CA THR A 204 7.93 4.63 -4.78
C THR A 204 8.82 5.83 -4.48
N ARG A 205 8.40 6.60 -3.46
CA ARG A 205 9.22 7.66 -2.89
C ARG A 205 10.28 7.11 -1.96
N ILE A 206 11.44 7.77 -1.89
CA ILE A 206 12.42 7.54 -0.83
C ILE A 206 11.89 8.11 0.49
N GLN A 207 11.74 7.26 1.52
CA GLN A 207 11.16 7.68 2.81
C GLN A 207 12.21 8.40 3.66
N LYS A 208 12.32 9.72 3.50
CA LYS A 208 13.26 10.58 4.26
C LYS A 208 13.22 10.30 5.76
N GLU A 209 12.02 10.11 6.30
CA GLU A 209 11.77 9.85 7.72
C GLU A 209 12.40 8.55 8.25
N ARG A 210 12.82 7.62 7.38
CA ARG A 210 13.45 6.35 7.76
C ARG A 210 14.98 6.41 7.82
N PHE A 211 15.58 7.51 7.35
CA PHE A 211 17.04 7.67 7.36
C PHE A 211 17.57 8.25 8.68
N GLY A 212 16.73 8.91 9.49
CA GLY A 212 17.16 9.55 10.73
C GLY A 212 18.27 10.57 10.47
N GLU A 213 19.38 10.46 11.19
CA GLU A 213 20.55 11.32 11.04
C GLU A 213 21.37 11.04 9.75
N ARG A 214 21.12 9.92 9.05
CA ARG A 214 21.83 9.51 7.83
C ARG A 214 21.34 10.26 6.59
N ILE A 215 21.33 11.59 6.67
CA ILE A 215 20.75 12.45 5.62
C ILE A 215 21.52 12.37 4.30
N ASP A 216 22.81 12.06 4.33
CA ASP A 216 23.63 11.96 3.12
C ASP A 216 23.27 10.73 2.29
N LEU A 217 22.95 9.61 2.95
CA LEU A 217 22.41 8.42 2.28
C LEU A 217 21.05 8.70 1.65
N TYR A 218 20.19 9.47 2.33
CA TYR A 218 18.92 9.92 1.76
C TYR A 218 19.15 10.76 0.50
N LYS A 219 20.05 11.75 0.55
CA LYS A 219 20.36 12.62 -0.59
C LYS A 219 20.91 11.83 -1.78
N ALA A 220 21.77 10.83 -1.52
CA ALA A 220 22.34 9.98 -2.56
C ALA A 220 21.31 9.02 -3.17
N ALA A 221 20.34 8.54 -2.38
CA ALA A 221 19.26 7.68 -2.85
C ALA A 221 18.16 8.45 -3.60
N ARG A 222 17.83 9.65 -3.11
CA ARG A 222 16.79 10.52 -3.67
C ARG A 222 17.18 10.95 -5.09
N GLY A 223 16.26 10.79 -6.03
CA GLY A 223 16.47 11.21 -7.42
C GLY A 223 17.39 10.30 -8.24
N LYS A 224 17.87 9.18 -7.67
CA LYS A 224 18.65 8.18 -8.43
C LYS A 224 17.79 7.51 -9.52
N TYR A 225 16.55 7.18 -9.18
CA TYR A 225 15.58 6.60 -10.09
C TYR A 225 14.38 7.53 -10.22
N ILE A 226 14.24 8.13 -11.39
CA ILE A 226 13.17 9.07 -11.70
C ILE A 226 12.45 8.56 -12.95
N VAL A 227 11.13 8.48 -12.86
CA VAL A 227 10.27 8.26 -14.02
C VAL A 227 10.09 9.59 -14.71
N ASP A 228 10.71 9.73 -15.88
CA ASP A 228 10.63 10.90 -16.75
C ASP A 228 10.26 10.50 -18.19
N LYS A 229 10.35 11.44 -19.12
CA LYS A 229 10.06 11.20 -20.54
C LYS A 229 10.90 10.07 -21.14
N LYS A 230 12.18 9.90 -20.74
CA LYS A 230 13.02 8.84 -21.30
C LYS A 230 12.52 7.46 -20.90
N VAL A 231 12.02 7.34 -19.67
CA VAL A 231 11.36 6.11 -19.19
C VAL A 231 10.07 5.85 -19.99
N LEU A 232 9.28 6.89 -20.24
CA LEU A 232 8.07 6.78 -21.08
C LEU A 232 8.39 6.37 -22.53
N ASP A 233 9.48 6.89 -23.11
CA ASP A 233 9.85 6.64 -24.50
C ASP A 233 10.27 5.17 -24.74
N VAL A 234 10.71 4.46 -23.69
CA VAL A 234 11.09 3.03 -23.77
C VAL A 234 10.00 2.09 -23.24
N LEU A 235 8.98 2.60 -22.56
CA LEU A 235 7.90 1.78 -22.00
C LEU A 235 7.10 1.10 -23.14
N PRO A 236 6.74 -0.18 -23.00
CA PRO A 236 5.77 -0.80 -23.91
C PRO A 236 4.46 0.00 -23.95
N LYS A 237 3.81 0.05 -25.11
CA LYS A 237 2.59 0.88 -25.31
C LYS A 237 1.42 0.51 -24.39
N HIS A 238 1.34 -0.75 -23.97
CA HIS A 238 0.31 -1.25 -23.06
C HIS A 238 0.69 -1.12 -21.59
N ALA A 239 1.94 -0.75 -21.29
CA ALA A 239 2.44 -0.73 -19.94
C ALA A 239 1.96 0.51 -19.17
N VAL A 240 1.81 0.36 -17.85
CA VAL A 240 1.34 1.43 -16.97
C VAL A 240 2.36 1.79 -15.90
N ILE A 241 2.34 3.06 -15.50
CA ILE A 241 3.12 3.54 -14.36
C ILE A 241 2.18 3.75 -13.19
N MET A 242 2.51 3.16 -12.05
CA MET A 242 1.75 3.25 -10.82
C MET A 242 2.59 3.88 -9.71
N HIS A 243 1.92 4.54 -8.77
CA HIS A 243 2.57 5.15 -7.61
C HIS A 243 1.58 5.18 -6.41
N PRO A 244 1.96 4.71 -5.21
CA PRO A 244 1.07 4.69 -4.04
C PRO A 244 0.79 6.07 -3.46
N LEU A 245 1.55 7.06 -3.90
CA LEU A 245 1.55 8.46 -3.48
C LEU A 245 1.93 8.63 -1.97
N PRO A 246 2.10 9.85 -1.45
CA PRO A 246 2.34 11.09 -2.19
C PRO A 246 3.62 10.97 -3.02
N ARG A 247 3.62 11.61 -4.20
CA ARG A 247 4.84 11.74 -5.00
C ARG A 247 5.59 13.01 -4.62
N LEU A 248 6.91 12.98 -4.71
CA LEU A 248 7.75 14.18 -4.70
C LEU A 248 8.28 14.43 -6.11
N ASP A 249 9.57 14.20 -6.33
CA ASP A 249 10.30 14.47 -7.57
C ASP A 249 10.67 13.21 -8.36
N GLU A 250 10.25 12.03 -7.89
CA GLU A 250 10.50 10.71 -8.49
C GLU A 250 9.62 10.41 -9.71
N VAL A 251 8.60 11.21 -9.99
CA VAL A 251 7.82 11.17 -11.23
C VAL A 251 7.69 12.60 -11.78
N ARG A 252 8.34 12.90 -12.91
CA ARG A 252 8.42 14.27 -13.47
C ARG A 252 7.74 14.37 -14.82
N ASN A 253 6.93 15.44 -15.00
CA ASN A 253 6.32 15.83 -16.28
C ASN A 253 5.57 14.72 -17.04
N CYS A 254 5.17 13.64 -16.35
CA CYS A 254 4.23 12.67 -16.86
C CYS A 254 2.83 13.23 -16.65
N HIS A 255 2.22 13.77 -17.70
CA HIS A 255 0.77 13.96 -17.74
C HIS A 255 0.16 12.55 -17.79
N TYR A 256 -0.41 12.10 -16.66
CA TYR A 256 -1.15 10.84 -16.62
C TYR A 256 -2.39 10.97 -17.52
N GLN A 257 -2.55 10.03 -18.45
CA GLN A 257 -3.88 9.56 -18.85
C GLN A 257 -4.20 8.33 -18.00
#